data_AF-A0A7J6WV42-F1
#
_entry.id   AF-A0A7J6WV42-F1
#
_cell.length_a   1.000
_cell.length_b   1.000
_cell.length_c   1.000
_cell.angle_alpha   90.00
_cell.angle_beta   90.00
_cell.angle_gamma   90.00
#
_symmetry.space_group_name_H-M   'P 1'
#
loop_
_entity.id
_entity.type
_entity.pdbx_description
1 polymer ?
#
loop_
_entity_poly.entity_id
_entity_poly.type
_entity_poly.pdbx_seq_one_letter_code
_entity_poly.pdbx_strand_id
1 'polypeptide(L)'
;ETGWFPRHIIAQDEFKNVLGVVPLYLKSHSFGEFVFDHSWADAYYSYGSRYYPKLQCCVPFTPVTGQRMLIRNMWYKDQVFDKLVWALKHLTAKLQVSSVHVTFPSETEWLQMKEHGFLQRIGMQYHWKNRNYK
;
A
#
# COMPACT_ATOMS: atom_id res chain seq x y z
N GLU A 1 -10.43 19.78 0.03
CA GLU A 1 -9.21 18.98 -0.19
C GLU A 1 -9.58 17.55 -0.57
N THR A 2 -8.82 16.88 -1.44
CA THR A 2 -9.19 15.58 -2.03
C THR A 2 -8.98 14.37 -1.11
N GLY A 3 -8.48 14.59 0.12
CA GLY A 3 -8.19 13.54 1.10
C GLY A 3 -6.97 12.66 0.78
N TRP A 4 -6.13 13.08 -0.18
CA TRP A 4 -4.87 12.43 -0.55
C TRP A 4 -3.68 13.30 -0.14
N PHE A 5 -2.98 12.93 0.92
CA PHE A 5 -1.80 13.67 1.37
C PHE A 5 -0.52 12.86 1.11
N PRO A 6 0.37 13.27 0.19
CA PRO A 6 1.57 12.51 -0.15
C PRO A 6 2.50 12.29 1.06
N ARG A 7 2.95 11.05 1.24
CA ARG A 7 3.89 10.59 2.27
C ARG A 7 4.88 9.56 1.71
N HIS A 8 5.33 9.75 0.47
CA HIS A 8 6.23 8.83 -0.23
C HIS A 8 7.46 8.46 0.61
N ILE A 9 7.87 7.20 0.53
CA ILE A 9 9.13 6.72 1.14
C ILE A 9 10.16 6.61 0.02
N ILE A 10 11.36 7.13 0.28
CA ILE A 10 12.51 7.01 -0.62
C ILE A 10 13.63 6.34 0.18
N ALA A 11 14.07 5.18 -0.27
CA ALA A 11 15.29 4.54 0.23
C ALA A 11 16.49 5.09 -0.54
N GLN A 12 17.50 5.56 0.19
CA GLN A 12 18.74 6.10 -0.37
C GLN A 12 19.94 5.45 0.29
N ASP A 13 21.05 5.34 -0.46
CA ASP A 13 22.35 5.00 0.12
C ASP A 13 23.01 6.22 0.79
N GLU A 14 24.19 6.02 1.36
CA GLU A 14 25.02 7.08 1.96
C GLU A 14 25.39 8.23 0.99
N PHE A 15 25.40 7.95 -0.32
CA PHE A 15 25.69 8.92 -1.38
C PHE A 15 24.41 9.58 -1.95
N LYS A 16 23.25 9.35 -1.32
CA LYS A 16 21.92 9.84 -1.73
C LYS A 16 21.39 9.26 -3.04
N ASN A 17 21.96 8.17 -3.56
CA ASN A 17 21.39 7.48 -4.72
C ASN A 17 20.07 6.83 -4.32
N VAL A 18 19.03 7.02 -5.13
CA VAL A 18 17.73 6.39 -4.88
C VAL A 18 17.79 4.89 -5.17
N LEU A 19 17.65 4.08 -4.13
CA LEU A 19 17.62 2.62 -4.18
C LEU A 19 16.20 2.09 -4.39
N GLY A 20 15.20 2.78 -3.85
CA GLY A 20 13.80 2.45 -4.09
C GLY A 20 12.81 3.51 -3.63
N VAL A 21 11.59 3.43 -4.14
CA VAL A 21 10.51 4.38 -3.84
C VAL A 21 9.21 3.64 -3.57
N VAL A 22 8.44 4.11 -2.59
CA VAL A 22 7.09 3.63 -2.30
C VAL A 22 6.09 4.79 -2.45
N PRO A 23 5.18 4.75 -3.44
CA PRO A 23 4.07 5.69 -3.50
C PRO A 23 3.17 5.47 -2.29
N LEU A 24 2.98 6.49 -1.46
CA LEU A 24 2.29 6.38 -0.18
C LEU A 24 1.56 7.68 0.10
N TYR A 25 0.33 7.55 0.59
CA TYR A 25 -0.55 8.67 0.88
C TYR A 25 -1.18 8.49 2.25
N LEU A 26 -1.27 9.56 3.02
CA LEU A 26 -2.13 9.62 4.20
C LEU A 26 -3.54 9.95 3.74
N LYS A 27 -4.49 9.09 4.13
CA LYS A 27 -5.89 9.13 3.68
C LYS A 27 -6.81 9.39 4.86
N SER A 28 -7.72 10.34 4.69
CA SER A 28 -8.81 10.63 5.63
C SER A 28 -10.13 9.90 5.29
N HIS A 29 -10.18 9.21 4.16
CA HIS A 29 -11.31 8.41 3.67
C HIS A 29 -10.86 7.39 2.61
N SER A 30 -11.65 6.37 2.30
CA SER A 30 -11.28 5.33 1.31
C SER A 30 -11.63 5.64 -0.16
N PHE A 31 -12.25 6.79 -0.47
CA PHE A 31 -12.55 7.14 -1.88
C PHE A 31 -11.31 7.16 -2.77
N GLY A 32 -11.42 6.56 -3.96
CA GLY A 32 -10.37 6.48 -4.99
C GLY A 32 -9.35 5.35 -4.81
N GLU A 33 -9.47 4.54 -3.76
CA GLU A 33 -8.61 3.37 -3.53
C GLU A 33 -9.08 2.13 -4.31
N PHE A 34 -10.31 2.15 -4.83
CA PHE A 34 -10.99 1.03 -5.50
C PHE A 34 -11.08 -0.27 -4.67
N VAL A 35 -10.82 -0.16 -3.36
CA VAL A 35 -11.06 -1.15 -2.33
C VAL A 35 -11.89 -0.47 -1.26
N PHE A 36 -13.09 -0.99 -1.00
CA PHE A 36 -14.00 -0.42 -0.02
C PHE A 36 -13.71 -1.06 1.35
N ASP A 37 -13.23 -0.23 2.28
CA ASP A 37 -12.87 -0.62 3.65
C ASP A 37 -13.94 -0.21 4.67
N HIS A 38 -15.19 0.00 4.23
CA HIS A 38 -16.28 0.42 5.11
C HIS A 38 -16.49 -0.56 6.27
N SER A 39 -16.45 -1.87 6.02
CA SER A 39 -16.57 -2.88 7.07
C SER A 39 -15.43 -2.82 8.11
N TRP A 40 -14.21 -2.47 7.71
CA TRP A 40 -13.11 -2.26 8.63
C TRP A 40 -13.29 -0.98 9.44
N ALA A 41 -13.75 0.09 8.80
CA ALA A 41 -14.03 1.34 9.48
C ALA A 41 -15.13 1.17 10.54
N ASP A 42 -16.23 0.52 10.18
CA ASP A 42 -17.37 0.25 11.07
C ASP A 42 -16.95 -0.61 12.26
N ALA A 43 -16.11 -1.63 12.04
CA ALA A 43 -15.56 -2.45 13.11
C ALA A 43 -14.71 -1.61 14.08
N TYR A 44 -13.76 -0.81 13.58
CA TYR A 44 -12.93 0.07 14.43
C TYR A 44 -13.78 1.02 15.28
N TYR A 45 -14.77 1.67 14.66
CA TYR A 45 -15.66 2.59 15.38
C TYR A 45 -16.52 1.89 16.42
N SER A 46 -16.96 0.66 16.15
CA SER A 46 -17.71 -0.16 17.12
C SER A 46 -16.87 -0.49 18.36
N TYR A 47 -15.54 -0.57 18.22
CA TYR A 47 -14.60 -0.72 19.34
C TYR A 47 -14.09 0.62 19.91
N GLY A 48 -14.72 1.76 19.54
CA GLY A 48 -14.32 3.09 20.01
C GLY A 48 -13.00 3.62 19.44
N SER A 49 -12.43 2.95 18.43
CA SER A 49 -11.19 3.34 17.77
C SER A 49 -11.46 4.06 16.46
N ARG A 50 -10.57 4.99 16.08
CA ARG A 50 -10.69 5.69 14.80
C ARG A 50 -9.98 4.91 13.70
N TYR A 51 -10.68 4.64 12.61
CA TYR A 51 -10.09 3.99 11.44
C TYR A 51 -9.32 4.95 10.53
N TYR A 52 -9.70 6.23 10.48
CA TYR A 52 -8.95 7.25 9.76
C TYR A 52 -8.25 8.21 10.72
N PRO A 53 -7.08 8.77 10.34
CA PRO A 53 -6.40 8.55 9.07
C PRO A 53 -5.64 7.21 8.99
N LYS A 54 -5.45 6.71 7.77
CA LYS A 54 -4.64 5.52 7.45
C LYS A 54 -3.60 5.83 6.37
N LEU A 55 -2.55 5.03 6.26
CA LEU A 55 -1.60 5.09 5.16
C LEU A 55 -2.04 4.17 4.01
N GLN A 56 -1.91 4.63 2.79
CA GLN A 56 -2.31 3.93 1.58
C GLN A 56 -1.17 3.94 0.56
N CYS A 57 -0.64 2.75 0.26
CA CYS A 57 0.28 2.52 -0.83
C CYS A 57 -0.49 2.01 -2.05
N CYS A 58 -0.59 2.84 -3.08
CA CYS A 58 -1.24 2.52 -4.33
C CYS A 58 -0.82 3.46 -5.46
N VAL A 59 -1.20 3.11 -6.69
CA VAL A 59 -1.32 4.08 -7.78
C VAL A 59 -2.72 4.69 -7.67
N PRO A 60 -2.87 6.00 -7.43
CA PRO A 60 -4.18 6.62 -7.30
C PRO A 60 -5.02 6.39 -8.54
N PHE A 61 -6.30 6.11 -8.29
CA PHE A 61 -7.32 5.92 -9.31
C PHE A 61 -7.11 4.77 -10.32
N THR A 62 -6.17 3.86 -10.07
CA THR A 62 -5.84 2.74 -10.98
C THR A 62 -5.80 1.41 -10.22
N PRO A 63 -6.85 0.56 -10.29
CA PRO A 63 -6.90 -0.72 -9.59
C PRO A 63 -6.15 -1.84 -10.33
N VAL A 64 -4.89 -1.59 -10.69
CA VAL A 64 -4.06 -2.53 -11.45
C VAL A 64 -3.03 -3.19 -10.55
N THR A 65 -2.93 -4.52 -10.65
CA THR A 65 -1.86 -5.30 -10.03
C THR A 65 -0.51 -4.87 -10.60
N GLY A 66 0.45 -4.57 -9.74
CA GLY A 66 1.81 -4.23 -10.14
C GLY A 66 2.68 -3.86 -8.97
N GLN A 67 3.94 -3.52 -9.26
CA GLN A 67 4.91 -3.17 -8.24
C GLN A 67 4.45 -1.95 -7.42
N ARG A 68 4.63 -2.04 -6.10
CA ARG A 68 4.38 -0.97 -5.13
C ARG A 68 5.65 -0.52 -4.44
N MET A 69 6.67 -1.36 -4.43
CA MET A 69 8.03 -1.01 -4.06
C MET A 69 8.86 -0.95 -5.34
N LEU A 70 9.08 0.27 -5.82
CA LEU A 70 9.87 0.52 -7.03
C LEU A 70 11.34 0.48 -6.65
N ILE A 71 11.95 -0.70 -6.68
CA ILE A 71 13.34 -0.94 -6.25
C ILE A 71 14.24 -1.06 -7.47
N ARG A 72 15.38 -0.40 -7.43
CA ARG A 72 16.41 -0.50 -8.48
C ARG A 72 16.89 -1.95 -8.59
N ASN A 73 17.10 -2.43 -9.81
CA ASN A 73 17.58 -3.81 -10.03
C ASN A 73 19.05 -3.94 -9.61
N MET A 74 19.29 -4.58 -8.47
CA MET A 74 20.61 -4.75 -7.85
C MET A 74 20.66 -6.06 -7.06
N TRP A 75 21.86 -6.55 -6.76
CA TRP A 75 22.06 -7.84 -6.09
C TRP A 75 21.48 -7.90 -4.66
N TYR A 76 21.28 -6.75 -4.01
CA TYR A 76 20.72 -6.63 -2.66
C TYR A 76 19.30 -6.04 -2.63
N LYS A 77 18.55 -6.11 -3.75
CA LYS A 77 17.19 -5.54 -3.85
C LYS A 77 16.23 -6.04 -2.75
N ASP A 78 16.37 -7.29 -2.32
CA ASP A 78 15.50 -7.88 -1.29
C ASP A 78 15.77 -7.25 0.09
N GLN A 79 17.01 -6.89 0.39
CA GLN A 79 17.34 -6.13 1.60
C GLN A 79 16.72 -4.73 1.57
N VAL A 80 16.70 -4.09 0.39
CA VAL A 80 16.02 -2.79 0.22
C VAL A 80 14.52 -2.94 0.43
N PHE A 81 13.92 -4.02 -0.09
CA PHE A 81 12.51 -4.34 0.11
C PHE A 81 12.19 -4.47 1.61
N ASP A 82 12.95 -5.28 2.35
CA ASP A 82 12.75 -5.48 3.80
C ASP A 82 12.82 -4.15 4.57
N LYS A 83 13.77 -3.28 4.20
CA LYS A 83 13.91 -1.94 4.80
C LYS A 83 12.72 -1.03 4.47
N LEU A 84 12.19 -1.09 3.25
CA LEU A 84 11.00 -0.34 2.85
C LEU A 84 9.74 -0.84 3.59
N VAL A 85 9.58 -2.16 3.74
CA VAL A 85 8.49 -2.76 4.53
C VAL A 85 8.58 -2.36 5.99
N TRP A 86 9.79 -2.40 6.57
CA TRP A 86 10.04 -1.90 7.92
C TRP A 86 9.69 -0.41 8.04
N ALA A 87 10.10 0.42 7.07
CA ALA A 87 9.82 1.84 7.05
C ALA A 87 8.31 2.14 6.98
N LEU A 88 7.53 1.36 6.21
CA LEU A 88 6.07 1.47 6.21
C LEU A 88 5.49 1.24 7.60
N LYS A 89 5.85 0.12 8.26
CA LYS A 89 5.37 -0.19 9.62
C LYS A 89 5.78 0.86 10.64
N HIS A 90 7.04 1.30 10.58
CA HIS A 90 7.57 2.32 11.47
C HIS A 90 6.88 3.67 11.27
N LEU A 91 6.63 4.08 10.03
CA LEU A 91 5.93 5.32 9.72
C LEU A 91 4.46 5.29 10.20
N THR A 92 3.78 4.14 10.06
CA THR A 92 2.43 3.93 10.62
C THR A 92 2.39 4.21 12.12
N ALA A 93 3.32 3.62 12.87
CA ALA A 93 3.43 3.84 14.32
C ALA A 93 3.80 5.29 14.64
N LYS A 94 4.79 5.87 13.94
CA LYS A 94 5.26 7.23 14.16
C LYS A 94 4.17 8.29 13.91
N LEU A 95 3.34 8.10 12.89
CA LEU A 95 2.23 9.00 12.58
C LEU A 95 0.97 8.73 13.43
N GLN A 96 0.98 7.69 14.27
CA GLN A 96 -0.17 7.26 15.08
C GLN A 96 -1.44 7.06 14.23
N VAL A 97 -1.27 6.52 13.02
CA VAL A 97 -2.37 6.17 12.12
C VAL A 97 -2.84 4.74 12.42
N SER A 98 -4.08 4.43 12.07
CA SER A 98 -4.70 3.14 12.36
C SER A 98 -3.98 1.96 11.68
N SER A 99 -3.59 2.12 10.42
CA SER A 99 -3.03 1.07 9.59
C SER A 99 -2.27 1.60 8.38
N VAL A 100 -1.57 0.69 7.70
CA VAL A 100 -1.03 0.89 6.35
C VAL A 100 -1.55 -0.20 5.43
N HIS A 101 -2.07 0.21 4.28
CA HIS A 101 -2.67 -0.66 3.28
C HIS A 101 -1.83 -0.62 2.01
N VAL A 102 -1.60 -1.78 1.38
CA VAL A 102 -0.94 -1.88 0.07
C VAL A 102 -1.94 -2.52 -0.89
N THR A 103 -2.47 -1.76 -1.84
CA THR A 103 -3.51 -2.25 -2.75
C THR A 103 -2.97 -2.60 -4.13
N PHE A 104 -3.38 -3.77 -4.61
CA PHE A 104 -2.94 -4.38 -5.86
C PHE A 104 -1.40 -4.50 -6.00
N PRO A 105 -0.67 -4.98 -4.96
CA PRO A 105 0.75 -5.31 -5.12
C PRO A 105 0.91 -6.48 -6.11
N SER A 106 2.12 -6.63 -6.65
CA SER A 106 2.47 -7.86 -7.38
C SER A 106 2.37 -9.09 -6.46
N GLU A 107 2.19 -10.28 -7.03
CA GLU A 107 2.10 -11.51 -6.24
C GLU A 107 3.35 -11.75 -5.39
N THR A 108 4.54 -11.47 -5.94
CA THR A 108 5.81 -11.56 -5.20
C THR A 108 5.81 -10.65 -3.98
N GLU A 109 5.44 -9.38 -4.12
CA GLU A 109 5.37 -8.45 -3.00
C GLU A 109 4.29 -8.87 -1.99
N TRP A 110 3.15 -9.36 -2.46
CA TRP A 110 2.05 -9.84 -1.62
C TRP A 110 2.46 -11.02 -0.74
N LEU A 111 3.25 -11.95 -1.29
CA LEU A 111 3.83 -13.07 -0.54
C LEU A 111 4.92 -12.59 0.42
N GLN A 112 5.87 -11.76 -0.05
CA GLN A 112 6.96 -11.28 0.81
C GLN A 112 6.44 -10.42 1.98
N MET A 113 5.47 -9.53 1.76
CA MET A 113 4.89 -8.70 2.84
C MET A 113 4.21 -9.54 3.93
N LYS A 114 3.65 -10.72 3.59
CA LYS A 114 3.08 -11.64 4.57
C LYS A 114 4.13 -12.08 5.59
N GLU A 115 5.34 -12.39 5.13
CA GLU A 115 6.47 -12.78 5.99
C GLU A 115 6.89 -11.65 6.93
N HIS A 116 6.54 -10.40 6.63
CA HIS A 116 6.74 -9.23 7.49
C HIS A 116 5.52 -8.88 8.37
N GLY A 117 4.51 -9.75 8.43
CA GLY A 117 3.34 -9.61 9.28
C GLY A 117 2.21 -8.76 8.69
N PHE A 118 2.20 -8.51 7.37
CA PHE A 118 1.03 -7.93 6.72
C PHE A 118 -0.08 -8.98 6.61
N LEU A 119 -1.32 -8.55 6.85
CA LEU A 119 -2.49 -9.39 6.63
C LEU A 119 -2.83 -9.44 5.14
N GLN A 120 -2.94 -10.64 4.60
CA GLN A 120 -3.31 -10.86 3.22
C GLN A 120 -4.82 -10.78 3.05
N ARG A 121 -5.29 -9.89 2.18
CA ARG A 121 -6.69 -9.81 1.75
C ARG A 121 -6.80 -10.28 0.30
N ILE A 122 -7.74 -11.19 0.05
CA ILE A 122 -8.10 -11.65 -1.29
C ILE A 122 -9.34 -10.87 -1.73
N GLY A 123 -9.29 -10.30 -2.93
CA GLY A 123 -10.44 -9.68 -3.59
C GLY A 123 -10.81 -10.48 -4.84
N MET A 124 -12.10 -10.62 -5.13
CA MET A 124 -12.57 -11.16 -6.39
C MET A 124 -12.75 -10.03 -7.40
N GLN A 125 -12.22 -10.23 -8.61
CA GLN A 125 -12.44 -9.34 -9.74
C GLN A 125 -13.13 -10.12 -10.87
N TYR A 126 -14.14 -9.52 -11.47
CA TYR A 126 -14.78 -10.04 -12.67
C TYR A 126 -14.25 -9.29 -13.87
N HIS A 127 -13.56 -9.99 -14.76
CA HIS A 127 -13.05 -9.40 -15.99
C HIS A 127 -13.94 -9.84 -17.14
N TRP A 128 -14.66 -8.89 -17.73
CA TRP A 128 -15.39 -9.17 -18.96
C TRP A 128 -14.40 -9.17 -20.13
N LYS A 129 -14.39 -10.27 -20.88
CA LYS A 129 -13.64 -10.39 -22.12
C LYS A 129 -14.64 -10.39 -23.27
N ASN A 130 -14.64 -9.33 -24.09
CA ASN A 130 -15.45 -9.31 -25.30
C ASN A 130 -14.99 -10.43 -26.24
N ARG A 131 -15.88 -11.34 -26.63
CA ARG A 131 -15.61 -12.33 -27.69
C ARG A 131 -16.16 -11.85 -29.04
N ASN A 132 -15.97 -10.57 -29.34
CA ASN A 132 -16.53 -9.87 -30.50
C ASN A 132 -18.06 -9.94 -30.58
N TYR A 133 -18.74 -9.91 -29.42
CA TYR A 133 -20.19 -9.76 -29.37
C TYR A 133 -20.56 -8.39 -29.97
N LYS A 134 -21.57 -8.38 -30.85
CA LYS A 134 -22.12 -7.20 -31.50
C LYS A 134 -23.53 -6.94 -30.97
#